data_AF-A0AAU9M054-F1
#
_entry.id   AF-A0AAU9M054-F1
#
_cell.length_a   1.000
_cell.length_b   1.000
_cell.length_c   1.000
_cell.angle_alpha   90.00
_cell.angle_beta   90.00
_cell.angle_gamma   90.00
#
_symmetry.space_group_name_H-M   'P 1'
#
loop_
_entity.id
_entity.type
_entity.pdbx_description
1 polymer ?
#
loop_
_entity_poly.entity_id
_entity_poly.type
_entity_poly.pdbx_seq_one_letter_code
_entity_poly.pdbx_strand_id
1 'polypeptide(L)'
;MALQIARRFLQIHTADEVFTTTFRNPTNRLFSPTDRSYSSSSSDLIRATLFPDDGIGPEIATSVKHIFNAAEEPIEWEEHFVGTEVDPRTQSFVT
;
A
#
# COMPACT_ATOMS: atom_id res chain seq x y z
N MET A 1 -22.52 15.64 -57.81
CA MET A 1 -23.83 15.52 -57.14
C MET A 1 -23.67 14.43 -56.09
N ALA A 2 -23.19 14.76 -54.90
CA ALA A 2 -24.01 14.96 -53.70
C ALA A 2 -24.85 13.71 -53.36
N LEU A 3 -24.51 12.98 -52.29
CA LEU A 3 -25.31 12.91 -51.04
C LEU A 3 -24.71 11.88 -50.04
N GLN A 4 -24.13 12.41 -48.96
CA GLN A 4 -24.31 12.02 -47.55
C GLN A 4 -23.98 10.56 -47.13
N ILE A 5 -22.91 10.28 -46.37
CA ILE A 5 -22.71 10.62 -44.95
C ILE A 5 -24.01 10.48 -44.16
N ALA A 6 -24.32 9.27 -43.69
CA ALA A 6 -25.13 9.10 -42.49
C ALA A 6 -25.12 7.62 -42.11
N ARG A 7 -24.18 7.16 -41.28
CA ARG A 7 -24.38 6.09 -40.27
C ARG A 7 -23.20 5.98 -39.29
N ARG A 8 -22.83 7.07 -38.61
CA ARG A 8 -22.11 7.01 -37.32
C ARG A 8 -22.42 8.25 -36.47
N PHE A 9 -23.70 8.57 -36.34
CA PHE A 9 -24.14 9.53 -35.34
C PHE A 9 -24.59 8.75 -34.10
N LEU A 10 -24.00 9.15 -32.97
CA LEU A 10 -24.27 8.73 -31.60
C LEU A 10 -23.85 7.31 -31.19
N GLN A 11 -22.60 7.18 -30.72
CA GLN A 11 -22.39 6.64 -29.38
C GLN A 11 -21.09 7.21 -28.81
N ILE A 12 -21.19 8.42 -28.25
CA ILE A 12 -20.17 8.95 -27.35
C ILE A 12 -20.41 8.26 -26.01
N HIS A 13 -19.57 7.29 -25.68
CA HIS A 13 -19.32 6.93 -24.29
C HIS A 13 -17.81 6.98 -24.07
N THR A 14 -17.44 8.05 -23.38
CA THR A 14 -16.22 8.33 -22.65
C THR A 14 -15.39 7.10 -22.30
N ALA A 15 -14.17 7.06 -22.82
CA ALA A 15 -13.03 6.43 -22.16
C ALA A 15 -11.79 7.20 -22.61
N ASP A 16 -11.13 7.85 -21.66
CA ASP A 16 -9.88 8.57 -21.85
C ASP A 16 -8.81 7.64 -22.44
N GLU A 17 -8.41 7.87 -23.69
CA GLU A 17 -7.25 7.23 -24.30
C GLU A 17 -5.97 7.78 -23.67
N VAL A 18 -5.39 7.04 -22.72
CA VAL A 18 -3.99 7.21 -22.34
C VAL A 18 -3.15 6.36 -23.30
N PHE A 19 -2.40 7.05 -24.17
CA PHE A 19 -1.49 6.50 -25.16
C PHE A 19 -0.64 5.33 -24.62
N THR A 20 -0.95 4.11 -25.06
CA THR A 20 -0.13 2.92 -24.81
C THR A 20 0.70 2.65 -26.06
N THR A 21 1.93 3.18 -26.11
CA THR A 21 2.90 2.82 -27.15
C THR A 21 3.29 1.35 -26.96
N THR A 22 2.74 0.47 -27.79
CA THR A 22 3.07 -0.95 -27.81
C THR A 22 4.37 -1.14 -28.60
N PHE A 23 5.52 -1.13 -27.94
CA PHE A 23 6.74 -1.69 -28.51
C PHE A 23 6.91 -3.13 -27.99
N ARG A 24 6.53 -4.10 -28.83
CA ARG A 24 6.80 -5.52 -28.59
C ARG A 24 8.30 -5.79 -28.74
N ASN A 25 8.98 -6.10 -27.64
CA ASN A 25 10.29 -6.77 -27.67
C ASN A 25 10.25 -7.93 -26.65
N PRO A 26 10.58 -9.19 -27.04
CA PRO A 26 10.20 -10.37 -26.25
C PRO A 26 11.14 -10.72 -25.07
N THR A 27 12.01 -9.81 -24.62
CA THR A 27 13.06 -10.17 -23.64
C THR A 27 13.17 -9.31 -22.39
N ASN A 28 12.38 -8.24 -22.22
CA ASN A 28 12.47 -7.41 -21.02
C ASN A 28 11.15 -7.46 -20.24
N ARG A 29 11.15 -8.21 -19.13
CA ARG A 29 10.12 -8.08 -18.09
C ARG A 29 10.21 -6.65 -17.56
N LEU A 30 9.31 -5.80 -18.05
CA LEU A 30 9.10 -4.45 -17.54
C LEU A 30 8.51 -4.60 -16.14
N PHE A 31 9.34 -4.39 -15.13
CA PHE A 31 8.85 -4.17 -13.77
C PHE A 31 8.18 -2.79 -13.76
N SER A 32 6.88 -2.75 -14.01
CA SER A 32 6.03 -1.60 -13.69
C SER A 32 6.01 -1.45 -12.16
N PRO A 33 6.48 -0.35 -11.56
CA PRO A 33 6.44 -0.17 -10.12
C PRO A 33 5.03 0.09 -9.57
N THR A 34 4.01 0.17 -10.44
CA THR A 34 2.73 0.81 -10.11
C THR A 34 1.60 -0.14 -9.70
N ASP A 35 1.74 -1.46 -9.88
CA ASP A 35 0.68 -2.40 -9.50
C ASP A 35 0.99 -3.13 -8.18
N ARG A 36 1.30 -2.37 -7.12
CA ARG A 36 1.16 -2.92 -5.77
C ARG A 36 -0.32 -2.88 -5.41
N SER A 37 -1.02 -3.97 -5.72
CA SER A 37 -2.37 -4.20 -5.20
C SER A 37 -2.31 -4.25 -3.68
N TYR A 38 -2.80 -3.20 -3.02
CA TYR A 38 -3.05 -3.21 -1.59
C TYR A 38 -4.28 -4.09 -1.35
N SER A 39 -4.11 -5.20 -0.64
CA SER A 39 -5.21 -6.05 -0.20
C SER A 39 -5.68 -5.57 1.17
N SER A 40 -6.39 -4.44 1.22
CA SER A 40 -7.22 -4.12 2.38
C SER A 40 -8.64 -3.94 1.88
N SER A 41 -9.56 -4.80 2.30
CA SER A 41 -10.97 -4.44 2.22
C SER A 41 -11.19 -3.28 3.18
N SER A 42 -12.10 -2.35 2.86
CA SER A 42 -12.35 -1.13 3.66
C SER A 42 -12.87 -1.41 5.07
N SER A 43 -13.09 -2.68 5.43
CA SER A 43 -13.58 -3.14 6.74
C SER A 43 -12.61 -4.09 7.47
N ASP A 44 -11.44 -4.36 6.91
CA ASP A 44 -10.52 -5.32 7.51
C ASP A 44 -9.64 -4.63 8.56
N LEU A 45 -9.63 -5.18 9.78
CA LEU A 45 -8.71 -4.81 10.84
C LEU A 45 -7.26 -4.92 10.31
N ILE A 46 -6.50 -3.82 10.41
CA ILE A 46 -5.12 -3.78 9.93
C ILE A 46 -4.22 -4.23 11.08
N ARG A 47 -3.49 -5.34 10.88
CA ARG A 47 -2.47 -5.80 11.82
C ARG A 47 -1.13 -5.14 11.50
N ALA A 48 -0.60 -4.39 12.46
CA ALA A 48 0.68 -3.70 12.35
C ALA A 48 1.65 -4.18 13.43
N THR A 49 2.85 -4.57 13.04
CA THR A 49 3.93 -4.93 13.96
C THR A 49 4.69 -3.68 14.36
N LEU A 50 4.70 -3.36 15.64
CA LEU A 50 5.37 -2.18 16.19
C LEU A 50 6.55 -2.61 17.05
N PHE A 51 7.71 -2.02 16.77
CA PHE A 51 8.92 -2.21 17.57
C PHE A 51 9.24 -0.91 18.34
N PRO A 52 8.91 -0.83 19.64
CA PRO A 52 9.38 0.25 20.49
C PRO A 52 10.87 0.03 20.74
N ASP A 53 11.69 0.75 19.99
CA ASP A 53 13.16 0.74 20.12
C ASP A 53 13.61 1.44 21.42
N ASP A 54 14.92 1.61 21.62
CA ASP A 54 15.50 2.28 22.81
C ASP A 54 15.51 3.83 22.71
N GLY A 55 15.88 4.51 23.79
CA GLY A 55 15.93 5.96 23.86
C GLY A 55 14.54 6.59 23.83
N ILE A 56 14.23 7.39 22.80
CA ILE A 56 12.90 8.04 22.63
C ILE A 56 11.88 7.14 21.91
N GLY A 57 12.29 5.93 21.51
CA GLY A 57 11.45 4.96 20.83
C GLY A 57 10.10 4.69 21.53
N PRO A 58 10.05 4.48 22.86
CA PRO A 58 8.81 4.18 23.57
C PRO A 58 7.80 5.34 23.56
N GLU A 59 8.26 6.59 23.68
CA GLU A 59 7.42 7.78 23.66
C GLU A 59 6.82 8.02 22.27
N ILE A 60 7.61 7.81 21.21
CA ILE A 60 7.15 7.92 19.83
C ILE A 60 6.15 6.80 19.50
N ALA A 61 6.45 5.56 19.88
CA ALA A 61 5.55 4.42 19.70
C ALA A 61 4.18 4.68 20.33
N THR A 62 4.14 5.24 21.54
CA THR A 62 2.90 5.62 22.23
C THR A 62 2.17 6.74 21.48
N SER A 63 2.91 7.76 21.01
CA SER A 63 2.33 8.89 20.27
C SER A 63 1.68 8.45 18.95
N VAL A 64 2.31 7.52 18.23
CA VAL A 64 1.76 6.97 16.98
C VAL A 64 0.44 6.23 17.24
N LYS A 65 0.38 5.37 18.26
CA LYS A 65 -0.88 4.69 18.65
C LYS A 65 -1.98 5.70 18.97
N HIS A 66 -1.65 6.79 19.68
CA HIS A 66 -2.62 7.84 19.98
C HIS A 66 -3.15 8.54 18.72
N ILE A 67 -2.30 8.82 17.73
CA ILE A 67 -2.72 9.46 16.48
C ILE A 67 -3.73 8.57 15.73
N PHE A 68 -3.42 7.27 15.58
CA PHE A 68 -4.31 6.34 14.89
C PHE A 68 -5.60 6.05 15.66
N ASN A 69 -5.53 5.99 17.00
CA ASN A 69 -6.73 5.87 17.82
C ASN A 69 -7.63 7.13 17.71
N ALA A 70 -7.03 8.33 17.69
CA ALA A 70 -7.76 9.57 17.51
C ALA A 70 -8.38 9.71 16.10
N ALA A 71 -7.79 9.04 15.11
CA ALA A 71 -8.33 8.93 13.76
C ALA A 71 -9.40 7.82 13.63
N GLU A 72 -9.71 7.10 14.72
CA GLU A 72 -10.65 5.96 14.74
C GLU A 72 -10.28 4.84 13.76
N GLU A 73 -8.99 4.70 13.45
CA GLU A 73 -8.51 3.71 12.50
C GLU A 73 -8.42 2.31 13.17
N PRO A 74 -8.98 1.26 12.56
CA PRO A 74 -9.05 -0.08 13.13
C PRO A 74 -7.70 -0.81 13.01
N ILE A 75 -6.73 -0.45 13.86
CA ILE A 75 -5.38 -1.04 13.89
C ILE A 75 -5.20 -1.95 15.10
N GLU A 76 -4.80 -3.19 14.86
CA GLU A 76 -4.31 -4.12 15.87
C GLU A 76 -2.77 -4.08 15.91
N TRP A 77 -2.22 -3.77 17.09
CA TRP A 77 -0.78 -3.64 17.28
C TRP A 77 -0.19 -4.94 17.82
N GLU A 78 0.80 -5.47 17.11
CA GLU A 78 1.65 -6.56 17.57
C GLU A 78 2.99 -5.98 18.02
N GLU A 79 3.19 -5.88 19.33
CA GLU A 79 4.36 -5.23 19.91
C GLU A 79 5.49 -6.23 20.17
N HIS A 80 6.68 -5.88 19.74
CA HIS A 80 7.91 -6.64 19.97
C HIS A 80 9.00 -5.68 20.40
N PHE A 81 9.74 -6.02 21.44
CA PHE A 81 10.84 -5.17 21.90
C PHE A 81 12.14 -5.60 21.23
N VAL A 82 12.95 -4.62 20.81
CA VAL A 82 14.31 -4.86 20.33
C VAL A 82 15.27 -4.28 21.35
N GLY A 83 16.00 -5.14 22.04
CA GLY A 83 16.98 -4.74 23.05
C GLY A 83 18.42 -4.74 22.51
N THR A 84 19.33 -4.14 23.28
CA THR A 84 20.78 -4.24 23.03
C THR A 84 21.42 -5.48 23.65
N GLU A 85 20.72 -6.13 24.58
CA GLU A 85 21.14 -7.38 25.23
C GLU A 85 20.35 -8.54 24.61
N VAL A 86 21.02 -9.69 24.47
CA VAL A 86 20.39 -10.92 23.99
C VAL A 86 19.50 -11.47 25.09
N ASP A 87 18.21 -11.65 24.83
CA ASP A 87 17.33 -12.33 25.78
C ASP A 87 17.79 -13.80 25.91
N PRO A 88 18.18 -14.26 27.12
CA PRO A 88 18.60 -15.64 27.35
C PRO A 88 17.51 -16.67 27.03
N ARG A 89 16.23 -16.29 27.00
CA ARG A 89 15.11 -17.18 26.68
C ARG A 89 14.96 -17.43 25.18
N THR A 90 15.23 -16.44 24.34
CA THR A 90 15.05 -16.53 22.88
C THR A 90 16.38 -16.63 22.12
N GLN A 91 17.50 -16.36 22.80
CA GLN A 91 18.83 -16.16 22.18
C GLN A 91 18.81 -15.12 21.04
N SER A 92 17.90 -14.13 21.14
CA SER A 92 17.70 -13.07 20.16
C SER A 92 17.69 -11.70 20.85
N PHE A 93 17.88 -10.64 20.07
CA PHE A 93 17.67 -9.25 20.52
C PHE A 93 16.20 -8.85 20.52
N VAL A 94 15.31 -9.73 20.04
CA VAL A 94 13.86 -9.48 19.95
C VAL A 94 13.12 -10.31 21.00
N THR A 95 12.20 -9.68 21.73
CA THR A 95 11.37 -10.29 22.79
C THR A 95 9.90 -9.93 22.67
#